data_AF-M9VU68-F1
#
_entry.id   AF-M9VU68-F1
#
_cell.length_a   1.000
_cell.length_b   1.000
_cell.length_c   1.000
_cell.angle_alpha   90.00
_cell.angle_beta   90.00
_cell.angle_gamma   90.00
#
_symmetry.space_group_name_H-M   'P 1'
#
loop_
_entity.id
_entity.type
_entity.pdbx_description
1 polymer ?
#
loop_
_entity_poly.entity_id
_entity_poly.type
_entity_poly.pdbx_seq_one_letter_code
_entity_poly.pdbx_strand_id
1 'polypeptide(L)'
;IARSFADIGDIVRGKDLFLGHKQRKKYLEERLGKMFENIQEKNSRLKDLPLDKLREYWWNANRDQVWKAITCGTGENDIYSKTVDDGKITFFNEKCGRELSSVPTNLDYVPQHLRWFDEW
;
A
#
# COMPACT_ATOMS: atom_id res chain seq x y z
N ILE A 1 -4.22 4.34 10.02
CA ILE A 1 -2.96 4.29 9.22
C ILE A 1 -2.85 3.01 8.40
N ALA A 2 -2.85 1.82 9.00
CA ALA A 2 -2.67 0.55 8.26
C ALA A 2 -3.73 0.28 7.18
N ARG A 3 -5.01 0.62 7.41
CA ARG A 3 -6.08 0.51 6.40
C ARG A 3 -5.84 1.46 5.22
N SER A 4 -5.59 2.75 5.50
CA SER A 4 -5.24 3.75 4.48
C SER A 4 -4.00 3.36 3.67
N PHE A 5 -2.98 2.79 4.32
CA PHE A 5 -1.79 2.26 3.65
C PHE A 5 -2.14 1.15 2.65
N ALA A 6 -3.00 0.20 3.05
CA ALA A 6 -3.46 -0.87 2.18
C ALA A 6 -4.30 -0.35 1.00
N ASP A 7 -5.16 0.65 1.23
CA ASP A 7 -5.96 1.28 0.16
C ASP A 7 -5.09 2.08 -0.82
N ILE A 8 -4.07 2.80 -0.35
CA ILE A 8 -3.07 3.43 -1.23
C ILE A 8 -2.35 2.35 -2.07
N GLY A 9 -2.00 1.22 -1.46
CA GLY A 9 -1.42 0.08 -2.17
C GLY A 9 -2.33 -0.44 -3.28
N ASP A 10 -3.63 -0.58 -3.02
CA ASP A 10 -4.59 -1.00 -4.04
C ASP A 10 -4.78 0.04 -5.16
N ILE A 11 -4.76 1.33 -4.85
CA ILE A 11 -4.79 2.39 -5.87
C ILE A 11 -3.55 2.31 -6.76
N VAL A 12 -2.35 2.22 -6.19
CA VAL A 12 -1.09 2.14 -6.95
C VAL A 12 -1.06 0.89 -7.84
N ARG A 13 -1.56 -0.23 -7.33
CA ARG A 13 -1.61 -1.52 -8.04
C ARG A 13 -2.76 -1.64 -9.04
N GLY A 14 -3.67 -0.67 -9.10
CA GLY A 14 -4.86 -0.74 -9.97
C GLY A 14 -5.90 -1.78 -9.51
N LYS A 15 -5.89 -2.13 -8.22
CA LYS A 15 -6.79 -3.11 -7.58
C LYS A 15 -7.93 -2.50 -6.77
N ASP A 16 -7.92 -1.18 -6.59
CA ASP A 16 -8.96 -0.47 -5.85
C ASP A 16 -10.35 -0.66 -6.48
N LEU A 17 -11.33 -1.03 -5.64
CA LEU A 17 -12.70 -1.33 -6.00
C LEU A 17 -13.66 -0.14 -5.80
N PHE A 18 -13.17 1.01 -5.32
CA PHE A 18 -14.04 2.15 -5.03
C PHE A 18 -14.77 2.64 -6.29
N LEU A 19 -16.11 2.70 -6.26
CA LEU A 19 -16.93 3.06 -7.42
C LEU A 19 -17.39 4.52 -7.44
N GLY A 20 -17.15 5.26 -6.35
CA GLY A 20 -17.46 6.69 -6.26
C GLY A 20 -16.55 7.53 -7.16
N HIS A 21 -16.99 8.75 -7.48
CA HIS A 21 -16.22 9.71 -8.28
C HIS A 21 -15.63 9.13 -9.58
N LYS A 22 -16.41 8.35 -10.33
CA LYS A 22 -15.96 7.58 -11.52
C LYS A 22 -15.04 8.35 -12.47
N GLN A 23 -15.35 9.61 -12.78
CA GLN A 23 -14.52 10.45 -13.65
C GLN A 23 -13.14 10.73 -13.04
N ARG A 24 -13.07 11.10 -11.75
CA ARG A 24 -11.81 11.38 -11.06
C ARG A 24 -10.96 10.12 -10.89
N LYS A 25 -11.61 8.99 -10.58
CA LYS A 25 -10.94 7.69 -10.49
C LYS A 25 -10.34 7.28 -11.83
N LYS A 26 -11.12 7.37 -12.92
CA LYS A 26 -10.62 7.08 -14.27
C LYS A 26 -9.41 7.95 -14.63
N TYR A 27 -9.49 9.25 -14.34
CA TYR A 27 -8.38 10.17 -14.58
C TYR A 27 -7.12 9.83 -13.80
N LEU A 28 -7.26 9.46 -12.53
CA LEU A 28 -6.15 9.03 -11.69
C LEU A 28 -5.51 7.74 -12.22
N GLU A 29 -6.33 6.75 -12.56
CA GLU A 29 -5.88 5.46 -13.07
C GLU A 29 -5.15 5.62 -14.42
N GLU A 30 -5.68 6.44 -15.33
CA GLU A 30 -5.02 6.74 -16.61
C GLU A 30 -3.65 7.41 -16.41
N ARG A 31 -3.53 8.31 -15.42
CA ARG A 31 -2.25 8.95 -15.09
C ARG A 31 -1.25 7.97 -14.49
N LEU A 32 -1.69 7.10 -13.58
CA LEU A 32 -0.85 6.04 -13.02
C LEU A 32 -0.40 5.06 -14.11
N GLY A 33 -1.31 4.63 -14.99
CA GLY A 33 -1.00 3.80 -16.14
C GLY A 33 0.10 4.37 -17.00
N LYS A 34 -0.07 5.61 -17.47
CA LYS A 34 0.94 6.33 -18.24
C LYS A 34 2.27 6.45 -17.50
N MET A 35 2.26 6.66 -16.19
CA MET A 35 3.50 6.73 -15.41
C MET A 35 4.27 5.40 -15.44
N PHE A 36 3.58 4.28 -15.25
CA PHE A 36 4.20 2.96 -15.27
C PHE A 36 4.62 2.52 -16.68
N GLU A 37 3.85 2.86 -17.72
CA GLU A 37 4.25 2.70 -19.13
C GLU A 37 5.56 3.44 -19.41
N ASN A 38 5.67 4.70 -18.99
CA ASN A 38 6.91 5.47 -19.14
C ASN A 38 8.11 4.85 -18.41
N ILE A 39 7.90 4.27 -17.21
CA ILE A 39 8.95 3.55 -16.47
C ILE A 39 9.39 2.30 -17.24
N GLN A 40 8.42 1.56 -17.79
CA GLN A 40 8.65 0.35 -18.57
C GLN A 40 9.43 0.64 -19.86
N GLU A 41 9.04 1.66 -20.62
CA GLU A 41 9.70 2.04 -21.87
C GLU A 41 11.16 2.46 -21.65
N LYS A 42 11.44 3.17 -20.55
CA LYS A 42 12.78 3.64 -20.20
C LYS A 42 13.72 2.55 -19.68
N ASN A 43 13.20 1.37 -19.34
CA ASN A 43 13.99 0.28 -18.79
C ASN A 43 13.84 -0.99 -19.64
N SER A 44 14.89 -1.32 -20.40
CA SER A 44 14.91 -2.49 -21.28
C SER A 44 14.60 -3.81 -20.57
N ARG A 45 14.89 -3.93 -19.27
CA ARG A 45 14.61 -5.14 -18.46
C ARG A 45 13.13 -5.30 -18.12
N LEU A 46 12.32 -4.26 -18.28
CA LEU A 46 10.90 -4.26 -17.92
C LEU A 46 9.98 -4.39 -19.14
N LYS A 47 10.50 -4.32 -20.37
CA LYS A 47 9.69 -4.28 -21.61
C LYS A 47 8.71 -5.43 -21.76
N ASP A 48 9.10 -6.63 -21.34
CA ASP A 48 8.26 -7.83 -21.44
C ASP A 48 7.39 -8.07 -20.19
N LEU A 49 7.50 -7.24 -19.15
CA LEU A 49 6.78 -7.41 -17.90
C LEU A 49 5.36 -6.81 -18.01
N PRO A 50 4.28 -7.57 -17.76
CA PRO A 50 2.94 -7.01 -17.73
C PRO A 50 2.81 -5.84 -16.73
N LEU A 51 2.08 -4.78 -17.09
CA LEU A 51 1.96 -3.56 -16.27
C LEU A 51 1.39 -3.85 -14.87
N ASP A 52 0.46 -4.79 -14.74
CA ASP A 52 -0.08 -5.23 -13.46
C ASP A 52 1.02 -5.83 -12.56
N LYS A 53 1.91 -6.65 -13.13
CA LYS A 53 3.06 -7.21 -12.42
C LYS A 53 4.10 -6.15 -12.06
N LEU A 54 4.35 -5.20 -12.97
CA LEU A 54 5.26 -4.09 -12.70
C LEU A 54 4.79 -3.26 -11.50
N ARG A 55 3.50 -2.95 -11.42
CA ARG A 55 2.92 -2.21 -10.31
C ARG A 55 2.99 -2.97 -8.98
N GLU A 56 2.77 -4.28 -9.00
CA GLU A 56 2.96 -5.15 -7.82
C GLU A 56 4.42 -5.14 -7.32
N TYR A 57 5.38 -5.30 -8.22
CA TYR A 57 6.80 -5.27 -7.86
C TYR A 57 7.24 -3.90 -7.36
N TRP A 58 6.73 -2.84 -7.98
CA TRP A 58 6.99 -1.49 -7.53
C TRP A 58 6.46 -1.26 -6.11
N TRP A 59 5.21 -1.69 -5.82
CA TRP A 59 4.67 -1.59 -4.47
C TRP A 59 5.53 -2.38 -3.47
N ASN A 60 5.83 -3.64 -3.78
CA ASN A 60 6.66 -4.49 -2.91
C ASN A 60 8.05 -3.88 -2.61
N ALA A 61 8.65 -3.22 -3.61
CA ALA A 61 9.97 -2.59 -3.47
C ALA A 61 9.97 -1.24 -2.72
N ASN A 62 8.83 -0.55 -2.63
CA ASN A 62 8.75 0.82 -2.08
C ASN A 62 7.81 0.95 -0.87
N ARG A 63 7.08 -0.11 -0.50
CA ARG A 63 6.07 -0.07 0.56
C ARG A 63 6.63 0.34 1.93
N ASP A 64 7.90 0.06 2.22
CA ASP A 64 8.59 0.51 3.44
C ASP A 64 8.75 2.04 3.48
N GLN A 65 9.10 2.66 2.35
CA GLN A 65 9.21 4.11 2.22
C GLN A 65 7.84 4.78 2.30
N VAL A 66 6.82 4.17 1.68
CA VAL A 66 5.43 4.64 1.79
C VAL A 66 4.94 4.56 3.23
N TRP A 67 5.28 3.49 3.97
CA TRP A 67 4.97 3.38 5.40
C TRP A 67 5.63 4.50 6.20
N LYS A 68 6.92 4.75 5.99
CA LYS A 68 7.65 5.86 6.65
C LYS A 68 7.04 7.23 6.36
N ALA A 69 6.53 7.43 5.14
CA ALA A 69 5.87 8.67 4.76
C ALA A 69 4.49 8.83 5.42
N ILE A 70 3.67 7.78 5.44
CA ILE A 70 2.31 7.86 6.03
C ILE A 70 2.34 7.96 7.55
N THR A 71 3.39 7.43 8.20
CA THR A 71 3.64 7.59 9.65
C THR A 71 4.47 8.84 9.97
N CYS A 72 4.70 9.74 9.00
CA CYS A 72 5.57 10.89 9.25
C CYS A 72 5.08 11.81 10.38
N GLY A 73 3.74 11.95 10.51
CA GLY A 73 3.09 12.80 11.51
C GLY A 73 2.69 12.11 12.81
N THR A 74 3.04 10.84 13.02
CA THR A 74 2.70 10.13 14.27
C THR A 74 3.59 10.59 15.42
N GLY A 75 3.00 10.70 16.62
CA GLY A 75 3.73 10.99 17.85
C GLY A 75 4.62 9.84 18.30
N GLU A 76 5.54 10.13 19.23
CA GLU A 76 6.43 9.12 19.82
C GLU A 76 5.66 8.04 20.59
N ASN A 77 4.50 8.38 21.14
CA ASN A 77 3.66 7.44 21.90
C ASN A 77 2.62 6.72 21.04
N ASP A 78 2.58 6.96 19.72
CA ASP A 78 1.63 6.28 18.83
C ASP A 78 2.12 4.86 18.55
N ILE A 79 1.29 3.88 18.89
CA ILE A 79 1.62 2.45 18.80
C ILE A 79 0.75 1.82 17.72
N TYR A 80 1.37 1.01 16.86
CA TYR A 80 0.64 0.08 16.02
C TYR A 80 0.67 -1.31 16.66
N SER A 81 -0.48 -1.98 16.74
CA SER A 81 -0.56 -3.34 17.26
C SER A 81 -1.27 -4.26 16.28
N LYS A 82 -0.93 -5.54 16.34
CA LYS A 82 -1.66 -6.60 15.62
C LYS A 82 -1.76 -7.84 16.50
N THR A 83 -2.91 -8.49 16.44
CA THR A 83 -3.09 -9.83 17.01
C THR A 83 -2.44 -10.84 16.06
N VAL A 84 -1.58 -11.68 16.60
CA VAL A 84 -1.01 -12.84 15.92
C VAL A 84 -1.64 -14.12 16.49
N ASP A 85 -1.36 -15.26 15.85
CA ASP A 85 -1.90 -16.56 16.24
C ASP A 85 -1.72 -16.83 17.75
N ASP A 86 -2.67 -17.56 18.32
CA ASP A 86 -2.82 -17.84 19.77
C ASP A 86 -3.17 -16.64 20.64
N GLY A 87 -3.74 -15.57 20.07
CA GLY A 87 -4.23 -14.41 20.82
C GLY A 87 -3.13 -13.50 21.38
N LYS A 88 -1.87 -13.73 20.97
CA LYS A 88 -0.75 -12.84 21.33
C LYS A 88 -0.87 -11.54 20.55
N ILE A 89 -0.57 -10.42 21.21
CA ILE A 89 -0.56 -9.10 20.57
C ILE A 89 0.89 -8.68 20.37
N THR A 90 1.27 -8.41 19.12
CA THR A 90 2.55 -7.77 18.80
C THR A 90 2.34 -6.26 18.81
N PHE A 91 3.18 -5.55 19.55
CA PHE A 91 3.22 -4.09 19.57
C PHE A 91 4.44 -3.57 18.81
N PHE A 92 4.21 -2.56 18.00
CA PHE A 92 5.23 -1.80 17.30
C PHE A 92 5.21 -0.40 17.89
N ASN A 93 6.08 -0.23 18.89
CA ASN A 93 6.23 1.01 19.64
C ASN A 93 6.87 2.08 18.76
N GLU A 94 6.67 3.34 19.18
CA GLU A 94 7.24 4.55 18.58
C GLU A 94 6.83 4.81 17.13
N LYS A 95 6.03 5.87 16.93
CA LYS A 95 5.65 6.37 15.60
C LYS A 95 5.06 5.27 14.71
N CYS A 96 4.25 4.39 15.30
CA CYS A 96 3.67 3.22 14.63
C CYS A 96 4.70 2.32 13.93
N GLY A 97 5.90 2.16 14.50
CA GLY A 97 6.97 1.34 13.92
C GLY A 97 7.63 1.96 12.68
N ARG A 98 7.65 3.30 12.58
CA ARG A 98 8.26 4.04 11.46
C ARG A 98 9.74 3.70 11.22
N GLU A 99 10.51 3.58 12.29
CA GLU A 99 11.97 3.37 12.23
C GLU A 99 12.35 1.89 12.06
N LEU A 100 11.37 0.99 11.93
CA LEU A 100 11.62 -0.41 11.68
C LEU A 100 12.14 -0.63 10.25
N SER A 101 12.93 -1.69 10.08
CA SER A 101 13.41 -2.12 8.77
C SER A 101 12.30 -2.68 7.87
N SER A 102 11.18 -3.08 8.44
CA SER A 102 10.03 -3.66 7.73
C SER A 102 8.71 -3.04 8.17
N VAL A 103 7.78 -2.89 7.23
CA VAL A 103 6.40 -2.46 7.53
C VAL A 103 5.75 -3.46 8.49
N PRO A 104 5.17 -3.00 9.61
CA PRO A 104 4.66 -3.90 10.65
C PRO A 104 3.34 -4.59 10.29
N THR A 105 2.67 -4.15 9.21
CA THR A 105 1.40 -4.66 8.70
C THR A 105 1.55 -5.38 7.36
N ASN A 106 0.66 -6.34 7.11
CA ASN A 106 0.48 -7.04 5.84
C ASN A 106 -0.93 -6.82 5.26
N LEU A 107 -1.69 -5.84 5.77
CA LEU A 107 -3.05 -5.56 5.29
C LEU A 107 -3.08 -5.24 3.79
N ASP A 108 -2.00 -4.68 3.23
CA ASP A 108 -1.85 -4.46 1.80
C ASP A 108 -1.82 -5.74 0.95
N TYR A 109 -1.72 -6.92 1.56
CA TYR A 109 -1.85 -8.21 0.87
C TYR A 109 -3.18 -8.93 1.17
N VAL A 110 -4.08 -8.32 1.94
CA VAL A 110 -5.43 -8.83 2.21
C VAL A 110 -6.41 -8.24 1.16
N PRO A 111 -7.32 -9.03 0.57
CA PRO A 111 -8.32 -8.50 -0.37
C PRO A 111 -9.13 -7.32 0.18
N GLN A 112 -9.31 -6.26 -0.62
CA GLN A 112 -9.92 -5.00 -0.17
C GLN A 112 -11.30 -5.16 0.47
N HIS A 113 -12.16 -6.00 -0.10
CA HIS A 113 -13.51 -6.22 0.43
C HIS A 113 -13.51 -6.80 1.85
N LEU A 114 -12.54 -7.65 2.20
CA LEU A 114 -12.41 -8.17 3.57
C LEU A 114 -11.95 -7.07 4.54
N ARG A 115 -11.06 -6.17 4.09
CA ARG A 115 -10.57 -5.07 4.92
C ARG A 115 -11.65 -4.04 5.20
N TRP A 116 -12.46 -3.72 4.19
CA TRP A 116 -13.59 -2.82 4.35
C TRP A 116 -14.69 -3.43 5.23
N PHE A 117 -14.90 -4.75 5.14
CA PHE A 117 -15.83 -5.45 6.03
C PHE A 117 -15.38 -5.44 7.49
N ASP A 118 -14.07 -5.58 7.77
CA ASP A 118 -13.49 -5.47 9.12
C ASP A 118 -13.52 -4.03 9.70
N GLU A 119 -13.64 -3.02 8.84
CA GLU A 119 -13.67 -1.60 9.24
C GLU A 119 -15.09 -1.08 9.56
N TRP A 120 -16.12 -1.68 8.97
CA TRP A 120 -17.52 -1.26 9.08
C TRP A 120 -18.19 -1.77 10.35
#